data_AF-A0A1J3EPM6-F1
#
_entry.id   AF-A0A1J3EPM6-F1
#
_cell.length_a   1.000
_cell.length_b   1.000
_cell.length_c   1.000
_cell.angle_alpha   90.00
_cell.angle_beta   90.00
_cell.angle_gamma   90.00
#
_symmetry.space_group_name_H-M   'P 1'
#
loop_
_entity.id
_entity.type
_entity.pdbx_description
1 polymer ?
#
loop_
_entity_poly.entity_id
_entity_poly.type
_entity_poly.pdbx_seq_one_letter_code
_entity_poly.pdbx_strand_id
1 'polypeptide(L)'
;AARGLDIPGIDYIVQFDPPQDPKVFIHRVGRTARLGRQGRSIVFLTPKEKDYVGYMGVTGVPLQKRKCSENASDVIPIIRSAAMKDRAVLEMGLKAFVSFVRAYKEHLCEYIFKLKELDIGKLAMGYGLLKFPKMPEVKQDRLSSEGFTPVEGIDIDDIKFKDKFREKQRQEKLQARKEKQQEEKSKRNPKKAVVASADSNKASRKRKLTGKQRQT
;
A
#
# COMPACT_ATOMS: atom_id res chain seq x y z
N ALA A 1 1.55 -20.67 0.77
CA ALA A 1 2.05 -22.06 0.82
C ALA A 1 1.39 -22.89 -0.29
N ALA A 2 2.13 -23.30 -1.32
CA ALA A 2 1.58 -24.04 -2.48
C ALA A 2 2.31 -25.38 -2.76
N ARG A 3 3.34 -25.71 -1.98
CA ARG A 3 4.13 -26.94 -2.10
C ARG A 3 4.35 -27.55 -0.71
N GLY A 4 4.27 -28.87 -0.62
CA GLY A 4 4.74 -29.66 0.54
C GLY A 4 3.86 -29.74 1.79
N LEU A 5 2.81 -28.92 1.92
CA LEU A 5 1.87 -29.03 3.05
C LEU A 5 0.71 -29.96 2.67
N ASP A 6 0.67 -31.13 3.30
CA ASP A 6 -0.45 -32.05 3.26
C ASP A 6 -1.23 -31.92 4.58
N ILE A 7 -2.40 -31.32 4.50
CA ILE A 7 -3.30 -31.13 5.64
C ILE A 7 -4.50 -32.04 5.37
N PRO A 8 -4.69 -33.11 6.16
CA PRO A 8 -5.79 -34.04 5.93
C PRO A 8 -7.13 -33.38 6.27
N GLY A 9 -8.18 -33.73 5.52
CA GLY A 9 -9.56 -33.33 5.86
C GLY A 9 -9.93 -31.88 5.56
N ILE A 10 -9.35 -31.26 4.53
CA ILE A 10 -9.78 -29.94 4.07
C ILE A 10 -11.13 -30.04 3.36
N ASP A 11 -12.18 -29.41 3.89
CA ASP A 11 -13.50 -29.32 3.26
C ASP A 11 -13.60 -28.20 2.22
N TYR A 12 -12.96 -27.06 2.51
CA TYR A 12 -13.06 -25.85 1.71
C TYR A 12 -11.69 -25.22 1.45
N ILE A 13 -11.51 -24.80 0.20
CA ILE A 13 -10.39 -23.97 -0.23
C ILE A 13 -10.96 -22.63 -0.67
N VAL A 14 -10.55 -21.58 0.02
CA VAL A 14 -10.96 -20.22 -0.28
C VAL A 14 -9.78 -19.48 -0.89
N GLN A 15 -9.91 -19.12 -2.16
CA GLN A 15 -8.94 -18.32 -2.89
C GLN A 15 -9.50 -16.92 -3.02
N PHE A 16 -9.00 -16.00 -2.18
CA PHE A 16 -9.46 -14.61 -2.19
C PHE A 16 -9.19 -13.96 -3.55
N ASP A 17 -8.03 -14.23 -4.13
CA ASP A 17 -7.66 -13.81 -5.48
C ASP A 17 -7.16 -15.01 -6.30
N PRO A 18 -7.31 -14.97 -7.63
CA PRO A 18 -6.65 -15.90 -8.53
C PRO A 18 -5.12 -15.87 -8.34
N PRO A 19 -4.43 -17.00 -8.53
CA PRO A 19 -2.96 -17.01 -8.51
C PRO A 19 -2.37 -16.34 -9.76
N GLN A 20 -1.13 -15.82 -9.63
CA GLN A 20 -0.35 -15.27 -10.75
C GLN A 20 -0.19 -16.27 -11.91
N ASP A 21 0.08 -17.53 -11.57
CA ASP A 21 0.13 -18.65 -12.51
C ASP A 21 -1.14 -19.51 -12.36
N PRO A 22 -1.96 -19.67 -13.41
CA PRO A 22 -3.14 -20.53 -13.36
C PRO A 22 -2.85 -21.99 -13.01
N LYS A 23 -1.66 -22.53 -13.30
CA LYS A 23 -1.30 -23.90 -12.89
C LYS A 23 -1.29 -24.04 -11.37
N VAL A 24 -0.95 -22.97 -10.65
CA VAL A 24 -1.00 -22.94 -9.18
C VAL A 24 -2.43 -23.07 -8.68
N PHE A 25 -3.43 -22.63 -9.43
CA PHE A 25 -4.84 -22.82 -9.08
C PHE A 25 -5.16 -24.32 -8.96
N ILE A 26 -4.76 -25.11 -9.97
CA ILE A 26 -4.96 -26.55 -10.01
C ILE A 26 -4.28 -27.22 -8.81
N HIS A 27 -3.04 -26.81 -8.51
CA HIS A 27 -2.31 -27.32 -7.34
C HIS A 27 -2.92 -26.94 -5.99
N ARG A 28 -3.63 -25.80 -5.92
CA ARG A 28 -4.37 -25.38 -4.72
C ARG A 28 -5.63 -26.22 -4.57
N VAL A 29 -6.46 -26.36 -5.61
CA VAL A 29 -7.70 -27.15 -5.51
C VAL A 29 -7.42 -28.63 -5.24
N GLY A 30 -6.29 -29.17 -5.73
CA GLY A 30 -5.83 -30.53 -5.41
C GLY A 30 -5.43 -30.76 -3.94
N ARG A 31 -5.61 -29.78 -3.04
CA ARG A 31 -5.41 -29.94 -1.58
C ARG A 31 -6.67 -30.47 -0.87
N THR A 32 -7.83 -30.34 -1.49
CA THR A 32 -9.10 -30.90 -0.99
C THR A 32 -9.48 -32.14 -1.80
N ALA A 33 -10.60 -32.78 -1.45
CA ALA A 33 -11.15 -33.94 -2.13
C ALA A 33 -10.17 -35.12 -2.31
N ARG A 34 -9.32 -35.37 -1.31
CA ARG A 34 -8.33 -36.45 -1.31
C ARG A 34 -8.91 -37.73 -0.70
N LEU A 35 -8.41 -38.89 -1.13
CA LEU A 35 -8.75 -40.21 -0.56
C LEU A 35 -10.26 -40.48 -0.55
N GLY A 36 -10.96 -40.15 -1.65
CA GLY A 36 -12.40 -40.37 -1.80
C GLY A 36 -13.30 -39.41 -1.00
N ARG A 37 -12.73 -38.44 -0.28
CA ARG A 37 -13.51 -37.38 0.37
C ARG A 37 -14.00 -36.35 -0.65
N GLN A 38 -15.13 -35.72 -0.35
CA GLN A 38 -15.59 -34.56 -1.11
C GLN A 38 -14.85 -33.30 -0.67
N GLY A 39 -14.81 -32.30 -1.56
CA GLY A 39 -14.11 -31.05 -1.32
C GLY A 39 -14.68 -29.94 -2.18
N ARG A 40 -14.57 -28.70 -1.71
CA ARG A 40 -15.06 -27.52 -2.44
C ARG A 40 -13.96 -26.46 -2.53
N SER A 41 -13.90 -25.78 -3.68
CA SER A 41 -13.03 -24.62 -3.87
C SER A 41 -13.86 -23.43 -4.33
N ILE A 42 -13.58 -22.27 -3.76
CA ILE A 42 -14.21 -20.99 -4.09
C ILE A 42 -13.11 -20.01 -4.45
N VAL A 43 -13.29 -19.30 -5.55
CA VAL A 43 -12.46 -18.17 -5.96
C VAL A 43 -13.34 -16.95 -6.12
N PHE A 44 -12.87 -15.80 -5.64
CA PHE A 44 -13.54 -14.54 -5.90
C PHE A 44 -12.94 -13.91 -7.16
N LEU A 45 -13.81 -13.38 -8.01
CA LEU A 45 -13.45 -12.71 -9.24
C LEU A 45 -14.18 -11.38 -9.29
N THR A 46 -13.49 -10.34 -9.74
CA THR A 46 -14.17 -9.09 -10.05
C THR A 46 -15.01 -9.25 -11.33
N PRO A 47 -16.03 -8.39 -11.58
CA PRO A 47 -16.83 -8.48 -12.79
C PRO A 47 -16.02 -8.41 -14.10
N LYS A 48 -14.85 -7.76 -14.05
CA LYS A 48 -13.94 -7.57 -15.20
C LYS A 48 -13.04 -8.79 -15.44
N GLU A 49 -12.92 -9.69 -14.45
CA GLU A 49 -12.13 -10.94 -14.53
C GLU A 49 -12.98 -12.15 -14.97
N LYS A 50 -14.21 -11.92 -15.43
CA LYS A 50 -15.16 -12.99 -15.78
C LYS A 50 -14.60 -13.97 -16.82
N ASP A 51 -13.76 -13.49 -17.73
CA ASP A 51 -13.12 -14.32 -18.78
C ASP A 51 -12.21 -15.41 -18.20
N TYR A 52 -11.76 -15.26 -16.94
CA TYR A 52 -11.04 -16.30 -16.22
C TYR A 52 -11.85 -17.60 -16.11
N VAL A 53 -13.19 -17.52 -16.00
CA VAL A 53 -14.08 -18.68 -15.97
C VAL A 53 -13.98 -19.49 -17.28
N GLY A 54 -13.97 -18.80 -18.43
CA GLY A 54 -13.83 -19.43 -19.74
C GLY A 54 -12.45 -20.07 -19.90
N TYR A 55 -11.39 -19.34 -19.52
CA TYR A 55 -10.02 -19.85 -19.54
C TYR A 55 -9.87 -21.13 -18.70
N MET A 56 -10.44 -21.15 -17.50
CA MET A 56 -10.38 -22.33 -16.62
C MET A 56 -11.18 -23.52 -17.17
N GLY A 57 -12.28 -23.27 -17.90
CA GLY A 57 -13.01 -24.31 -18.62
C GLY A 57 -12.15 -25.03 -19.66
N VAL A 58 -11.35 -24.28 -20.43
CA VAL A 58 -10.44 -24.84 -21.44
C VAL A 58 -9.29 -25.63 -20.81
N THR A 59 -8.82 -25.23 -19.62
CA THR A 59 -7.77 -25.95 -18.88
C THR A 59 -8.29 -27.17 -18.10
N GLY A 60 -9.56 -27.53 -18.28
CA GLY A 60 -10.16 -28.72 -17.69
C GLY A 60 -10.69 -28.54 -16.26
N VAL A 61 -10.79 -27.30 -15.78
CA VAL A 61 -11.33 -26.97 -14.45
C VAL A 61 -12.55 -26.05 -14.60
N PRO A 62 -13.75 -26.60 -14.88
CA PRO A 62 -14.94 -25.79 -15.06
C PRO A 62 -15.34 -25.10 -13.75
N LEU A 63 -15.46 -23.77 -13.79
CA LEU A 63 -15.90 -22.96 -12.66
C LEU A 63 -17.40 -22.68 -12.77
N GLN A 64 -18.12 -22.81 -11.65
CA GLN A 64 -19.55 -22.51 -11.56
C GLN A 64 -19.77 -21.21 -10.79
N LYS A 65 -20.58 -20.31 -11.33
CA LYS A 65 -20.94 -19.06 -10.64
C LYS A 65 -21.81 -19.37 -9.43
N ARG A 66 -21.37 -18.93 -8.26
CA ARG A 66 -22.16 -18.99 -7.02
C ARG A 66 -22.71 -17.61 -6.70
N LYS A 67 -23.95 -17.53 -6.20
CA LYS A 67 -24.50 -16.29 -5.64
C LYS A 67 -23.81 -16.01 -4.29
N CYS A 68 -23.30 -14.79 -4.12
CA CYS A 68 -22.82 -14.32 -2.84
C CYS A 68 -24.02 -14.02 -1.92
N SER A 69 -23.82 -14.18 -0.61
CA SER A 69 -24.79 -13.70 0.38
C SER A 69 -24.82 -12.18 0.37
N GLU A 70 -26.00 -11.58 0.51
CA GLU A 70 -26.19 -10.12 0.60
C GLU A 70 -25.87 -9.59 2.01
N ASN A 71 -25.78 -10.47 3.01
CA ASN A 71 -25.59 -10.12 4.42
C ASN A 71 -24.10 -9.97 4.80
N ALA A 72 -23.35 -9.11 4.10
CA ALA A 72 -21.97 -8.80 4.47
C ALA A 72 -21.91 -7.59 5.41
N SER A 73 -21.26 -7.73 6.57
CA SER A 73 -21.03 -6.61 7.49
C SER A 73 -19.99 -5.64 6.92
N ASP A 74 -20.22 -4.34 7.07
CA ASP A 74 -19.23 -3.34 6.66
C ASP A 74 -18.07 -3.28 7.66
N VAL A 75 -16.93 -3.83 7.25
CA VAL A 75 -15.69 -3.85 8.04
C VAL A 75 -14.80 -2.63 7.79
N ILE A 76 -15.07 -1.83 6.76
CA ILE A 76 -14.21 -0.71 6.36
C ILE A 76 -14.10 0.34 7.48
N PRO A 77 -15.20 0.77 8.14
CA PRO A 77 -15.12 1.72 9.26
C PRO A 77 -14.32 1.16 10.43
N ILE A 78 -14.44 -0.14 10.71
CA ILE A 78 -13.74 -0.83 11.80
C ILE A 78 -12.24 -0.79 11.54
N ILE A 79 -11.81 -1.20 10.34
CA ILE A 79 -10.39 -1.21 9.95
C ILE A 79 -9.81 0.21 9.97
N ARG A 80 -10.56 1.19 9.47
CA ARG A 80 -10.12 2.60 9.49
C ARG A 80 -9.99 3.15 10.90
N SER A 81 -10.94 2.84 11.79
CA SER A 81 -10.85 3.23 13.19
C SER A 81 -9.62 2.62 13.89
N ALA A 82 -9.26 1.38 13.54
CA ALA A 82 -8.05 0.74 14.04
C ALA A 82 -6.78 1.41 13.47
N ALA A 83 -6.78 1.77 12.19
CA ALA A 83 -5.67 2.48 11.54
C ALA A 83 -5.45 3.90 12.09
N MET A 84 -6.50 4.58 12.56
CA MET A 84 -6.37 5.88 13.24
C MET A 84 -5.77 5.76 14.63
N LYS A 85 -6.05 4.66 15.34
CA LYS A 85 -5.57 4.43 16.71
C LYS A 85 -4.13 3.94 16.75
N ASP A 86 -3.70 3.14 15.79
CA ASP A 86 -2.36 2.57 15.75
C ASP A 86 -1.71 2.70 14.37
N ARG A 87 -0.56 3.37 14.36
CA ARG A 87 0.30 3.51 13.18
C ARG A 87 0.71 2.17 12.58
N ALA A 88 0.88 1.12 13.39
CA ALA A 88 1.27 -0.20 12.86
C ALA A 88 0.22 -0.77 11.91
N VAL A 89 -1.06 -0.60 12.23
CA VAL A 89 -2.18 -1.04 11.38
C VAL A 89 -2.22 -0.23 10.09
N LEU A 90 -2.00 1.09 10.19
CA LEU A 90 -1.92 1.98 9.02
C LEU A 90 -0.79 1.55 8.06
N GLU A 91 0.40 1.32 8.58
CA GLU A 91 1.55 0.92 7.75
C GLU A 91 1.40 -0.48 7.17
N MET A 92 0.76 -1.39 7.91
CA MET A 92 0.44 -2.73 7.42
C MET A 92 -0.56 -2.68 6.27
N GLY A 93 -1.61 -1.86 6.38
CA GLY A 93 -2.57 -1.64 5.29
C GLY A 93 -1.92 -1.07 4.03
N LEU A 94 -1.08 -0.04 4.19
CA LEU A 94 -0.32 0.54 3.07
C LEU A 94 0.62 -0.48 2.42
N LYS A 95 1.37 -1.24 3.22
CA LYS A 95 2.28 -2.26 2.70
C LYS A 95 1.53 -3.38 1.98
N ALA A 96 0.41 -3.85 2.55
CA ALA A 96 -0.42 -4.88 1.96
C ALA A 96 -1.00 -4.43 0.60
N PHE A 97 -1.53 -3.21 0.54
CA PHE A 97 -2.05 -2.64 -0.70
C PHE A 97 -0.97 -2.51 -1.80
N VAL A 98 0.20 -1.95 -1.47
CA VAL A 98 1.30 -1.83 -2.45
C VAL A 98 1.78 -3.20 -2.91
N SER A 99 1.87 -4.17 -1.99
CA SER A 99 2.23 -5.56 -2.33
C SER A 99 1.21 -6.20 -3.25
N PHE A 100 -0.08 -5.96 -3.01
CA PHE A 100 -1.16 -6.49 -3.84
C PHE A 100 -1.08 -5.94 -5.25
N VAL A 101 -0.98 -4.61 -5.42
CA VAL A 101 -0.95 -3.99 -6.75
C VAL A 101 0.25 -4.47 -7.57
N ARG A 102 1.41 -4.66 -6.92
CA ARG A 102 2.60 -5.24 -7.56
C ARG A 102 2.37 -6.69 -7.95
N ALA A 103 1.83 -7.51 -7.05
CA ALA A 103 1.53 -8.90 -7.34
C ALA A 103 0.52 -9.05 -8.49
N TYR A 104 -0.48 -8.16 -8.56
CA TYR A 104 -1.50 -8.15 -9.60
C TYR A 104 -0.91 -7.80 -10.98
N LYS A 105 0.11 -6.94 -11.02
CA LYS A 105 0.82 -6.61 -12.26
C LYS A 105 1.60 -7.81 -12.84
N GLU A 106 1.98 -8.78 -12.01
CA GLU A 106 2.79 -9.94 -12.39
C GLU A 106 1.95 -11.18 -12.76
N HIS A 107 0.64 -11.03 -13.01
CA HIS A 107 -0.19 -12.13 -13.50
C HIS A 107 0.24 -12.59 -14.89
N LEU A 108 0.36 -13.90 -15.11
CA LEU A 108 0.68 -14.46 -16.43
C LEU A 108 -0.47 -14.26 -17.44
N CYS A 109 -1.71 -14.17 -16.97
CA CYS A 109 -2.87 -13.89 -17.80
C CYS A 109 -3.15 -12.39 -17.89
N GLU A 110 -2.20 -11.61 -18.43
CA GLU A 110 -2.29 -10.14 -18.54
C GLU A 110 -3.53 -9.65 -19.31
N TYR A 111 -4.01 -10.43 -20.27
CA TYR A 111 -5.21 -10.13 -21.04
C TYR A 111 -6.51 -10.17 -20.21
N ILE A 112 -6.53 -10.99 -19.16
CA ILE A 112 -7.68 -11.15 -18.26
C ILE A 112 -7.50 -10.22 -17.05
N PHE A 113 -6.30 -10.22 -16.46
CA PHE A 113 -5.96 -9.45 -15.27
C PHE A 113 -5.29 -8.13 -15.63
N LYS A 114 -6.07 -7.22 -16.24
CA LYS A 114 -5.56 -5.90 -16.63
C LYS A 114 -5.55 -4.94 -15.44
N LEU A 115 -4.38 -4.43 -15.07
CA LEU A 115 -4.25 -3.48 -13.95
C LEU A 115 -5.07 -2.19 -14.16
N LYS A 116 -5.18 -1.71 -15.40
CA LYS A 116 -5.94 -0.50 -15.75
C LYS A 116 -7.44 -0.63 -15.51
N GLU A 117 -7.94 -1.86 -15.61
CA GLU A 117 -9.35 -2.16 -15.42
C GLU A 117 -9.66 -2.39 -13.93
N LEU A 118 -8.67 -2.53 -13.06
CA LEU A 118 -8.90 -2.78 -11.65
C LEU A 118 -9.42 -1.52 -10.91
N ASP A 119 -10.49 -1.67 -10.12
CA ASP A 119 -11.08 -0.61 -9.30
C ASP A 119 -10.21 -0.31 -8.05
N ILE A 120 -9.07 0.35 -8.26
CA ILE A 120 -8.06 0.54 -7.22
C ILE A 120 -8.52 1.46 -6.10
N GLY A 121 -9.39 2.44 -6.38
CA GLY A 121 -9.97 3.31 -5.36
C GLY A 121 -10.79 2.51 -4.33
N LYS A 122 -11.70 1.65 -4.79
CA LYS A 122 -12.49 0.75 -3.91
C LYS A 122 -11.60 -0.27 -3.19
N LEU A 123 -10.57 -0.78 -3.87
CA LEU A 123 -9.62 -1.69 -3.24
C LEU A 123 -8.86 -1.00 -2.10
N ALA A 124 -8.41 0.24 -2.30
CA ALA A 124 -7.77 1.04 -1.26
C ALA A 124 -8.68 1.25 -0.03
N MET A 125 -10.00 1.39 -0.25
CA MET A 125 -10.99 1.40 0.82
C MET A 125 -11.03 0.08 1.58
N GLY A 126 -11.03 -1.06 0.88
CA GLY A 126 -11.03 -2.41 1.47
C GLY A 126 -9.79 -2.71 2.32
N TYR A 127 -8.62 -2.18 1.93
CA TYR A 127 -7.39 -2.22 2.74
C TYR A 127 -7.39 -1.22 3.91
N GLY A 128 -8.47 -0.44 4.08
CA GLY A 128 -8.62 0.52 5.18
C GLY A 128 -7.70 1.73 5.07
N LEU A 129 -7.28 2.10 3.85
CA LEU A 129 -6.37 3.22 3.67
C LEU A 129 -7.04 4.55 4.03
N LEU A 130 -6.32 5.36 4.82
CA LEU A 130 -6.73 6.72 5.17
C LEU A 130 -6.40 7.71 4.04
N LYS A 131 -5.31 7.45 3.31
CA LYS A 131 -4.85 8.26 2.17
C LYS A 131 -4.27 7.37 1.09
N PHE A 132 -4.41 7.85 -0.14
CA PHE A 132 -3.88 7.17 -1.31
C PHE A 132 -2.34 7.22 -1.37
N PRO A 133 -1.66 6.08 -1.59
CA PRO A 133 -0.21 6.03 -1.63
C PRO A 133 0.35 6.67 -2.92
N LYS A 134 1.48 7.37 -2.79
CA LYS A 134 2.23 7.92 -3.94
C LYS A 134 3.21 6.86 -4.46
N MET A 135 2.74 5.92 -5.27
CA MET A 135 3.56 4.87 -5.87
C MET A 135 3.74 5.06 -7.40
N PRO A 136 4.87 4.61 -7.98
CA PRO A 136 5.14 4.73 -9.42
C PRO A 136 4.04 4.15 -10.31
N GLU A 137 3.49 3.00 -9.92
CA GLU A 137 2.50 2.23 -10.66
C GLU A 137 1.19 3.03 -10.82
N VAL A 138 0.78 3.74 -9.76
CA VAL A 138 -0.38 4.66 -9.79
C VAL A 138 -0.17 5.83 -10.75
N LYS A 139 1.05 6.36 -10.81
CA LYS A 139 1.37 7.53 -11.66
C LYS A 139 1.54 7.15 -13.13
N GLN A 140 2.14 5.99 -13.39
CA GLN A 140 2.47 5.52 -14.74
C GLN A 140 1.22 4.99 -15.45
N ASP A 141 0.39 4.21 -14.76
CA ASP A 141 -0.73 3.51 -15.39
C ASP A 141 -2.06 4.29 -15.34
N ARG A 142 -2.03 5.56 -14.89
CA ARG A 142 -3.22 6.45 -14.75
C ARG A 142 -4.42 5.76 -14.11
N LEU A 143 -4.14 5.04 -13.04
CA LEU A 143 -5.14 4.21 -12.36
C LEU A 143 -6.24 5.09 -11.79
N SER A 144 -7.50 4.73 -12.04
CA SER A 144 -8.64 5.52 -11.57
C SER A 144 -8.74 5.45 -10.04
N SER A 145 -8.78 6.63 -9.41
CA SER A 145 -9.03 6.78 -7.97
C SER A 145 -10.53 6.80 -7.63
N GLU A 146 -11.40 6.48 -8.60
CA GLU A 146 -12.85 6.43 -8.40
C GLU A 146 -13.23 5.48 -7.26
N GLY A 147 -14.13 5.95 -6.39
CA GLY A 147 -14.60 5.20 -5.23
C GLY A 147 -13.69 5.24 -4.00
N PHE A 148 -12.60 6.02 -4.01
CA PHE A 148 -11.82 6.29 -2.80
C PHE A 148 -12.35 7.54 -2.08
N THR A 149 -12.84 7.38 -0.86
CA THR A 149 -13.20 8.50 0.02
C THR A 149 -12.09 8.70 1.07
N PRO A 150 -11.27 9.76 0.98
CA PRO A 150 -10.28 10.07 2.00
C PRO A 150 -10.98 10.42 3.32
N VAL A 151 -10.35 10.10 4.45
CA VAL A 151 -10.82 10.62 5.74
C VAL A 151 -10.31 12.05 5.88
N GLU A 152 -11.24 13.00 6.00
CA GLU A 152 -10.94 14.42 6.19
C GLU A 152 -10.47 14.72 7.63
N GLY A 153 -9.54 15.66 7.78
CA GLY A 153 -9.16 16.21 9.09
C GLY A 153 -8.10 15.45 9.90
N ILE A 154 -7.43 14.44 9.35
CA ILE A 154 -6.36 13.70 10.06
C ILE A 154 -5.02 13.85 9.34
N ASP A 155 -4.07 14.47 10.02
CA ASP A 155 -2.66 14.44 9.60
C ASP A 155 -2.06 13.08 9.95
N ILE A 156 -1.71 12.33 8.90
CA ILE A 156 -1.17 10.97 9.01
C ILE A 156 0.08 10.94 9.88
N ASP A 157 0.89 12.00 9.85
CA ASP A 157 2.14 12.05 10.58
C ASP A 157 1.93 12.09 12.11
N ASP A 158 0.77 12.53 12.59
CA ASP A 158 0.43 12.62 14.01
C ASP A 158 0.03 11.26 14.63
N ILE A 159 -0.31 10.27 13.80
CA ILE A 159 -0.65 8.93 14.25
C ILE A 159 0.64 8.26 14.77
N LYS A 160 0.71 8.02 16.08
CA LYS A 160 1.85 7.38 16.77
C LYS A 160 1.70 5.86 16.79
N PHE A 161 2.82 5.15 16.91
CA PHE A 161 2.79 3.74 17.24
C PHE A 161 2.28 3.55 18.67
N LYS A 162 1.46 2.52 18.89
CA LYS A 162 1.09 2.09 20.25
C LYS A 162 2.31 1.62 21.06
N ASP A 163 3.30 1.05 20.36
CA ASP A 163 4.56 0.59 20.94
C ASP A 163 5.59 1.72 21.02
N LYS A 164 6.02 2.03 22.25
CA LYS A 164 7.00 3.09 22.57
C LYS A 164 8.36 2.86 21.90
N PHE A 165 8.79 1.60 21.73
CA PHE A 165 10.09 1.30 21.13
C PHE A 165 10.08 1.60 19.62
N ARG A 166 9.00 1.21 18.93
CA ARG A 166 8.83 1.48 17.49
C ARG A 166 8.67 2.97 17.21
N GLU A 167 8.03 3.72 18.11
CA GLU A 167 7.91 5.17 17.98
C GLU A 167 9.28 5.86 18.12
N LYS A 168 10.13 5.43 19.05
CA LYS A 168 11.50 5.95 19.19
C LYS A 168 12.32 5.71 17.91
N GLN A 169 12.31 4.49 17.40
CA GLN A 169 12.99 4.17 16.13
C GLN A 169 12.46 4.99 14.95
N ARG A 170 11.16 5.30 14.92
CA ARG A 170 10.57 6.14 13.88
C ARG A 170 11.09 7.57 13.97
N GLN A 171 11.14 8.15 15.17
CA GLN A 171 11.63 9.51 15.38
C GLN A 171 13.10 9.65 14.96
N GLU A 172 13.93 8.68 15.31
CA GLU A 172 15.34 8.60 14.88
C GLU A 172 15.44 8.53 13.34
N LYS A 173 14.64 7.68 12.69
CA LYS A 173 14.59 7.59 11.21
C LYS A 173 14.09 8.87 10.55
N LEU A 174 13.12 9.55 11.17
CA LEU A 174 12.55 10.79 10.64
C LEU A 174 13.56 11.94 10.73
N GLN A 175 14.28 12.04 11.85
CA GLN A 175 15.37 13.00 12.04
C GLN A 175 16.49 12.74 11.02
N ALA A 176 16.98 11.51 10.92
CA ALA A 176 18.03 11.15 9.95
C ALA A 176 17.60 11.43 8.50
N ARG A 177 16.31 11.25 8.16
CA ARG A 177 15.80 11.56 6.80
C ARG A 177 15.68 13.07 6.56
N LYS A 178 15.29 13.85 7.57
CA LYS A 178 15.24 15.32 7.49
C LYS A 178 16.65 15.91 7.35
N GLU A 179 17.61 15.39 8.10
CA GLU A 179 19.03 15.77 8.02
C GLU A 179 19.60 15.45 6.63
N LYS A 180 19.41 14.23 6.11
CA LYS A 180 19.82 13.86 4.74
C LYS A 180 19.17 14.75 3.67
N GLN A 181 17.88 15.08 3.80
CA GLN A 181 17.22 15.99 2.85
C GLN A 181 17.72 17.43 2.96
N GLN A 182 18.12 17.89 4.15
CA GLN A 182 18.76 19.21 4.32
C GLN A 182 20.17 19.24 3.73
N GLU A 183 20.95 18.18 3.91
CA GLU A 183 22.27 18.02 3.28
C GLU A 183 22.19 17.93 1.75
N GLU A 184 21.22 17.19 1.20
CA GLU A 184 21.03 17.12 -0.26
C GLU A 184 20.57 18.47 -0.84
N LYS A 185 19.73 19.22 -0.11
CA LYS A 185 19.31 20.57 -0.50
C LYS A 185 20.46 21.59 -0.41
N SER A 186 21.34 21.48 0.58
CA SER A 186 22.52 22.35 0.70
C SER A 186 23.55 22.04 -0.38
N LYS A 187 23.73 20.78 -0.75
CA LYS A 187 24.60 20.34 -1.87
C LYS A 187 24.06 20.73 -3.25
N ARG A 188 22.73 20.71 -3.46
CA ARG A 188 22.11 21.10 -4.75
C ARG A 188 22.00 22.61 -5.00
N ASN A 189 22.12 23.46 -3.97
CA ASN A 189 22.07 24.92 -4.11
C ASN A 189 23.30 25.64 -3.50
N PRO A 190 24.47 25.61 -4.16
CA PRO A 190 25.63 26.38 -3.70
C PRO A 190 25.40 27.91 -3.73
N LYS A 191 24.45 28.39 -4.55
CA LYS A 191 24.26 29.84 -4.81
C LYS A 191 23.45 30.61 -3.75
N LYS A 192 22.81 29.95 -2.75
CA LYS A 192 22.15 30.67 -1.63
C LYS A 192 23.02 30.78 -0.37
N ALA A 193 24.08 29.98 -0.24
CA ALA A 193 24.98 30.02 0.91
C ALA A 193 25.93 31.24 0.91
N VAL A 194 26.25 31.80 -0.27
CA VAL A 194 27.16 32.95 -0.40
C VAL A 194 26.47 34.28 -0.08
N VAL A 195 25.15 34.39 -0.26
CA VAL A 195 24.44 35.67 -0.01
C VAL A 195 24.13 35.85 1.48
N ALA A 196 23.85 34.78 2.22
CA ALA A 196 23.55 34.86 3.66
C ALA A 196 24.80 35.18 4.52
N SER A 197 26.00 34.80 4.07
CA SER A 197 27.26 35.10 4.77
C SER A 197 27.84 36.49 4.42
N ALA A 198 27.40 37.10 3.32
CA ALA A 198 27.80 38.46 2.95
C ALA A 198 26.99 39.54 3.70
N ASP A 199 25.71 39.30 4.00
CA ASP A 199 24.85 40.28 4.70
C ASP A 199 25.14 40.35 6.21
N SER A 200 25.51 39.24 6.85
CA SER A 200 25.89 39.23 8.26
C SER A 200 27.21 39.95 8.54
N ASN A 201 28.15 39.94 7.58
CA ASN A 201 29.43 40.66 7.69
C ASN A 201 29.34 42.16 7.37
N LYS A 202 28.30 42.63 6.66
CA LYS A 202 28.04 44.08 6.49
C LYS A 202 27.37 44.70 7.71
N ALA A 203 26.44 43.97 8.36
CA ALA A 203 25.75 44.44 9.56
C ALA A 203 26.68 44.57 10.78
N SER A 204 27.67 43.68 10.93
CA SER A 204 28.66 43.72 12.02
C SER A 204 29.71 44.83 11.85
N ARG A 205 30.10 45.19 10.61
CA ARG A 205 31.02 46.31 10.34
C ARG A 205 30.40 47.69 10.56
N LYS A 206 29.11 47.89 10.27
CA LYS A 206 28.44 49.19 10.50
C LYS A 206 28.23 49.53 11.98
N ARG A 207 28.12 48.55 12.88
CA ARG A 207 27.90 48.79 14.32
C ARG A 207 29.16 49.20 15.11
N LYS A 208 30.37 49.02 14.56
CA LYS A 208 31.62 49.35 15.25
C LYS A 208 32.12 50.80 15.02
N LEU A 209 31.58 51.52 14.03
CA LEU A 209 32.05 52.87 13.68
C LEU A 209 31.26 54.01 14.35
N THR A 210 30.10 53.75 14.95
CA THR A 210 29.25 54.78 15.56
C THR A 210 29.47 55.00 17.07
N GLY A 211 30.37 54.24 17.70
CA GLY A 211 30.63 54.33 19.14
C GLY A 211 31.82 55.20 19.57
N LYS A 212 32.56 55.81 18.63
CA LYS A 212 33.84 56.51 18.94
C LYS A 212 33.85 58.02 18.65
N GLN A 213 32.66 58.65 18.64
CA GLN A 213 32.49 60.10 18.46
C GLN A 213 31.46 60.66 19.45
N ARG A 214 31.75 60.57 20.75
CA ARG A 214 31.10 61.37 21.81
C ARG A 214 32.04 61.49 23.02
N GLN A 215 33.19 62.13 22.85
CA GLN A 215 33.99 62.70 23.95
C GLN A 215 34.77 63.89 23.38
N THR A 216 34.16 65.06 23.45
CA THR A 216 34.76 66.40 23.56
C THR A 216 33.78 67.23 24.34
#